data_AF-A0A4Y2RRM7-F1
#
_entry.id   AF-A0A4Y2RRM7-F1
#
_cell.length_a   1.000
_cell.length_b   1.000
_cell.length_c   1.000
_cell.angle_alpha   90.00
_cell.angle_beta   90.00
_cell.angle_gamma   90.00
#
_symmetry.space_group_name_H-M   'P 1'
#
loop_
_entity.id
_entity.type
_entity.pdbx_description
1 polymer ?
#
loop_
_entity_poly.entity_id
_entity_poly.type
_entity_poly.pdbx_seq_one_letter_code
_entity_poly.pdbx_strand_id
1 'polypeptide(L)'
;MLLKSSEDSLCDRFEESDWTEVEFERTSTPDTCKRISLSHIASAAFRTGVSERDVALIASVVLQDAGLFTEDKNLVVDNNKIRREKKKLEKKYRRKKI
;
A
#
# COMPACT_ATOMS: atom_id res chain seq x y z
N MET A 1 -14.56 28.13 -41.26
CA MET A 1 -15.09 27.84 -39.92
C MET A 1 -14.38 26.59 -39.41
N LEU A 2 -13.87 26.68 -38.17
CA LEU A 2 -13.28 25.61 -37.36
C LEU A 2 -14.25 24.42 -37.26
N LEU A 3 -13.84 23.16 -37.15
CA LEU A 3 -13.10 22.60 -36.02
C LEU A 3 -12.35 21.33 -36.46
N LYS A 4 -11.06 21.25 -36.09
CA LYS A 4 -10.30 20.00 -36.02
C LYS A 4 -10.69 19.31 -34.71
N SER A 5 -11.12 18.06 -34.76
CA SER A 5 -11.18 17.18 -33.59
C SER A 5 -9.77 16.69 -33.27
N SER A 6 -9.18 17.18 -32.17
CA SER A 6 -7.96 16.63 -31.58
C SER A 6 -8.38 15.66 -30.49
N GLU A 7 -8.25 14.38 -30.77
CA GLU A 7 -8.34 13.33 -29.76
C GLU A 7 -6.99 13.33 -29.03
N ASP A 8 -6.91 14.12 -27.96
CA ASP A 8 -5.73 14.13 -27.09
C ASP A 8 -5.73 12.83 -26.28
N SER A 9 -5.04 11.81 -26.79
CA SER A 9 -4.71 10.60 -26.07
C SER A 9 -3.74 10.95 -24.94
N LEU A 10 -4.29 11.29 -23.77
CA LEU A 10 -3.56 11.35 -22.51
C LEU A 10 -3.24 9.91 -22.07
N CYS A 11 -2.31 9.27 -22.78
CA CYS A 11 -1.57 8.15 -22.22
C CYS A 11 -0.52 8.76 -21.29
N ASP A 12 -0.92 9.02 -20.04
CA ASP A 12 0.06 9.23 -18.97
C ASP A 12 0.97 8.01 -18.96
N ARG A 13 2.23 8.27 -19.32
CA ARG A 13 3.30 7.29 -19.39
C ARG A 13 3.42 6.65 -18.01
N PHE A 14 2.90 5.43 -17.88
CA PHE A 14 3.06 4.61 -16.69
C PHE A 14 4.55 4.40 -16.46
N GLU A 15 5.12 5.17 -15.54
CA GLU A 15 6.50 5.02 -15.10
C GLU A 15 6.55 3.79 -14.20
N GLU A 16 6.83 2.66 -14.84
CA GLU A 16 7.01 1.34 -14.26
C GLU A 16 8.12 1.44 -13.21
N SER A 17 7.72 1.73 -11.96
CA SER A 17 8.63 1.75 -10.84
C SER A 17 9.11 0.34 -10.62
N ASP A 18 10.43 0.11 -10.67
CA ASP A 18 11.07 -1.15 -10.31
C ASP A 18 10.41 -1.73 -9.06
N TRP A 19 9.63 -2.79 -9.26
CA TRP A 19 9.05 -3.57 -8.17
C TRP A 19 10.23 -4.27 -7.51
N THR A 20 10.72 -3.73 -6.40
CA THR A 20 11.65 -4.48 -5.55
C THR A 20 10.91 -5.73 -5.08
N GLU A 21 11.27 -6.89 -5.64
CA GLU A 21 10.85 -8.20 -5.17
C GLU A 21 11.20 -8.29 -3.68
N VAL A 22 10.17 -8.21 -2.83
CA VAL A 22 10.34 -8.43 -1.40
C VAL A 22 10.19 -9.92 -1.17
N GLU A 23 11.33 -10.59 -0.99
CA GLU A 23 11.34 -11.98 -0.53
C GLU A 23 10.68 -12.04 0.86
N PHE A 24 9.52 -12.70 0.93
CA PHE A 24 8.80 -12.89 2.18
C PHE A 24 9.36 -14.13 2.88
N GLU A 25 10.39 -13.95 3.71
CA GLU A 25 10.89 -15.01 4.59
C GLU A 25 9.80 -15.43 5.60
N ARG A 26 9.25 -16.64 5.42
CA ARG A 26 8.34 -17.28 6.37
C ARG A 26 9.08 -17.64 7.66
N THR A 27 9.14 -16.69 8.60
CA THR A 27 9.60 -16.97 9.96
C THR A 27 8.46 -17.54 10.81
N SER A 28 8.31 -18.86 10.72
CA SER A 28 7.48 -19.69 11.60
C SER A 28 7.91 -19.51 13.07
N THR A 29 7.20 -18.71 13.85
CA THR A 29 7.26 -18.77 15.33
C THR A 29 5.88 -18.46 15.92
N PRO A 30 5.47 -19.19 16.98
CA PRO A 30 4.10 -19.24 17.46
C PRO A 30 3.70 -18.01 18.29
N ASP A 31 2.41 -17.67 18.21
CA ASP A 31 1.59 -17.04 19.24
C ASP A 31 2.23 -15.92 20.06
N THR A 32 2.54 -14.83 19.39
CA THR A 32 2.43 -13.50 20.00
C THR A 32 1.86 -12.61 18.92
N CYS A 33 0.86 -11.79 19.26
CA CYS A 33 0.30 -10.78 18.36
C CYS A 33 1.41 -9.81 17.93
N LYS A 34 2.18 -10.21 16.92
CA LYS A 34 3.28 -9.45 16.37
C LYS A 34 2.64 -8.30 15.61
N ARG A 35 2.89 -7.07 16.08
CA ARG A 35 2.46 -5.85 15.39
C ARG A 35 3.07 -5.83 13.99
N ILE A 36 2.32 -6.23 12.97
CA ILE A 36 2.79 -6.18 11.59
C ILE A 36 3.00 -4.71 11.19
N SER A 37 4.18 -4.42 10.64
CA SER A 37 4.49 -3.13 10.03
C SER A 37 4.09 -3.15 8.56
N LEU A 38 3.22 -2.21 8.17
CA LEU A 38 2.73 -2.05 6.80
C LEU A 38 3.39 -0.84 6.11
N SER A 39 4.66 -0.59 6.39
CA SER A 39 5.39 0.59 5.88
C SER A 39 5.51 0.59 4.36
N HIS A 40 5.73 -0.57 3.74
CA HIS A 40 5.85 -0.69 2.29
C HIS A 40 4.51 -0.41 1.59
N ILE A 41 3.43 -1.05 2.08
CA ILE A 41 2.07 -0.83 1.61
C ILE A 41 1.66 0.65 1.76
N ALA A 42 1.92 1.25 2.92
CA ALA A 42 1.62 2.66 3.16
C ALA A 42 2.47 3.60 2.28
N SER A 43 3.71 3.24 1.97
CA SER A 43 4.58 4.01 1.07
C SER A 43 4.10 3.93 -0.37
N ALA A 44 3.70 2.75 -0.84
CA ALA A 44 3.11 2.57 -2.15
C ALA A 44 1.82 3.39 -2.27
N ALA A 45 0.91 3.25 -1.30
CA ALA A 45 -0.33 4.03 -1.22
C ALA A 45 -0.10 5.56 -1.21
N PHE A 46 0.94 6.02 -0.50
CA PHE A 46 1.31 7.43 -0.48
C PHE A 46 1.78 7.92 -1.85
N ARG A 47 2.53 7.10 -2.60
CA ARG A 47 3.03 7.43 -3.94
C ARG A 47 1.94 7.38 -5.00
N THR A 48 1.01 6.43 -4.91
CA THR A 48 -0.03 6.19 -5.91
C THR A 48 -1.32 6.98 -5.66
N GLY A 49 -1.49 7.56 -4.47
CA GLY A 49 -2.70 8.32 -4.11
C GLY A 49 -3.94 7.46 -3.85
N VAL A 50 -3.79 6.14 -3.74
CA VAL A 50 -4.90 5.21 -3.48
C VAL A 50 -5.53 5.49 -2.10
N SER A 51 -6.85 5.31 -2.00
CA SER A 51 -7.58 5.53 -0.76
C SER A 51 -7.12 4.57 0.34
N GLU A 52 -7.08 5.04 1.59
CA GLU A 52 -6.66 4.23 2.74
C GLU A 52 -7.57 3.01 2.96
N ARG A 53 -8.82 3.09 2.50
CA ARG A 53 -9.81 2.02 2.54
C ARG A 53 -9.48 0.91 1.56
N ASP A 54 -9.16 1.25 0.32
CA ASP A 54 -8.82 0.26 -0.71
C ASP A 54 -7.51 -0.45 -0.36
N VAL A 55 -6.55 0.30 0.17
CA VAL A 55 -5.26 -0.23 0.65
C VAL A 55 -5.47 -1.21 1.80
N ALA A 56 -6.38 -0.91 2.73
CA ALA A 56 -6.69 -1.79 3.84
C ALA A 56 -7.36 -3.09 3.40
N LEU A 57 -8.25 -3.02 2.38
CA LEU A 57 -8.84 -4.20 1.75
C LEU A 57 -7.79 -5.06 1.07
N ILE A 58 -6.97 -4.47 0.20
CA ILE A 58 -5.87 -5.18 -0.50
C ILE A 58 -4.91 -5.81 0.50
N ALA A 59 -4.47 -5.05 1.51
CA ALA A 59 -3.56 -5.56 2.53
C ALA A 59 -4.18 -6.72 3.32
N SER A 60 -5.48 -6.66 3.62
CA SER A 60 -6.17 -7.76 4.33
C SER A 60 -6.21 -9.04 3.48
N VAL A 61 -6.52 -8.92 2.18
CA VAL A 61 -6.52 -10.07 1.25
C VAL A 61 -5.12 -10.64 1.08
N VAL A 62 -4.10 -9.81 0.86
CA VAL A 62 -2.71 -10.26 0.72
C VAL A 62 -2.21 -10.98 1.99
N LEU A 63 -2.61 -10.52 3.18
CA LEU A 63 -2.26 -11.19 4.43
C LEU A 63 -2.98 -12.54 4.60
N GLN A 64 -4.21 -12.67 4.07
CA GLN A 64 -4.93 -13.96 4.01
C GLN A 64 -4.25 -14.91 3.02
N ASP A 65 -3.90 -14.44 1.81
CA ASP A 65 -3.19 -15.22 0.79
C ASP A 65 -1.81 -15.70 1.30
N ALA A 66 -1.13 -14.87 2.09
CA ALA A 66 0.14 -15.22 2.74
C ALA A 66 -0.02 -16.22 3.92
N GLY A 67 -1.25 -16.59 4.29
CA GLY A 67 -1.54 -17.47 5.42
C GLY A 67 -1.22 -16.86 6.78
N LEU A 68 -1.10 -15.53 6.86
CA LEU A 68 -0.76 -14.81 8.10
C LEU A 68 -1.99 -14.58 8.98
N PHE A 69 -3.19 -14.57 8.39
CA PHE A 69 -4.46 -14.49 9.09
C PHE A 69 -5.46 -15.45 8.47
N THR A 70 -6.16 -16.20 9.32
CA THR A 70 -7.06 -17.29 8.96
C THR A 70 -8.51 -17.06 9.39
N GLU A 71 -8.86 -15.88 9.93
CA GLU A 71 -10.24 -15.59 10.34
C GLU A 71 -11.05 -14.93 9.20
N ASP A 72 -12.15 -15.59 8.84
CA ASP A 72 -12.84 -15.49 7.55
C ASP A 72 -13.61 -14.20 7.24
N LYS A 73 -13.69 -13.19 8.13
CA LYS A 73 -14.71 -12.12 7.95
C LYS A 73 -14.33 -10.73 8.43
N ASN A 74 -13.29 -10.58 9.23
CA ASN A 74 -12.88 -9.28 9.74
C ASN A 74 -11.74 -8.72 8.88
N LEU A 75 -11.86 -7.44 8.51
CA LEU A 75 -10.76 -6.71 7.88
C LEU A 75 -9.55 -6.76 8.83
N VAL A 76 -8.59 -7.63 8.52
CA VAL A 76 -7.38 -7.85 9.30
C VAL A 76 -6.62 -6.54 9.52
N VAL A 77 -6.69 -5.65 8.52
CA VAL A 77 -6.04 -4.34 8.52
C VAL A 77 -7.10 -3.24 8.56
N ASP A 78 -7.23 -2.53 9.68
CA ASP A 78 -8.07 -1.32 9.76
C ASP A 78 -7.49 -0.18 8.90
N ASN A 79 -8.35 0.60 8.23
CA ASN A 79 -8.02 1.88 7.60
C ASN A 79 -7.20 2.80 8.53
N ASN A 80 -7.52 2.83 9.83
CA ASN A 80 -6.73 3.61 10.80
C ASN A 80 -5.29 3.14 10.92
N LYS A 81 -5.02 1.85 10.72
CA LYS A 81 -3.65 1.31 10.71
C LYS A 81 -2.88 1.90 9.52
N ILE A 82 -3.47 1.91 8.32
CA ILE A 82 -2.87 2.52 7.13
C ILE A 82 -2.61 4.01 7.34
N ARG A 83 -3.60 4.75 7.87
CA ARG A 83 -3.46 6.19 8.19
C ARG A 83 -2.30 6.47 9.15
N ARG A 84 -2.13 5.63 10.17
CA ARG A 84 -1.02 5.75 11.14
C ARG A 84 0.34 5.52 10.47
N GLU A 85 0.46 4.49 9.63
CA GLU A 85 1.72 4.21 8.92
C GLU A 85 2.06 5.31 7.91
N LYS A 86 1.07 5.83 7.17
CA LYS A 86 1.23 6.98 6.27
C LYS A 86 1.73 8.22 7.01
N LYS A 87 1.15 8.56 8.16
CA LYS A 87 1.59 9.68 9.00
C LYS A 87 3.03 9.52 9.51
N LYS A 88 3.50 8.28 9.77
CA LYS A 88 4.90 8.03 10.14
C LYS A 88 5.83 8.29 8.95
N LEU A 89 5.44 7.86 7.74
CA LEU A 89 6.16 8.13 6.49
C LEU A 89 6.30 9.64 6.24
N GLU A 90 5.22 10.40 6.36
CA GLU A 90 5.25 11.86 6.21
C GLU A 90 6.21 12.54 7.18
N LYS A 91 6.22 12.11 8.45
CA LYS A 91 7.18 12.61 9.45
C LYS A 91 8.63 12.27 9.06
N LYS A 92 8.86 11.07 8.53
CA LYS A 92 10.19 10.62 8.07
C LYS A 92 10.68 11.46 6.89
N TYR A 93 9.82 11.72 5.90
CA TYR A 93 10.16 12.58 4.76
C TYR A 93 10.41 14.03 5.16
N ARG A 94 9.62 14.59 6.10
CA ARG A 94 9.88 15.94 6.64
C ARG A 94 11.21 16.03 7.38
N ARG A 95 11.58 15.02 8.17
CA ARG A 95 12.86 15.01 8.89
C ARG A 95 14.09 14.85 7.99
N LYS A 96 13.95 14.18 6.84
CA LYS A 96 15.02 14.03 5.85
C LYS A 96 15.28 15.27 4.98
N LYS A 97 14.39 16.27 5.04
CA LYS A 97 14.54 17.55 4.32
C LYS A 97 15.35 18.60 5.11
N ILE A 98 15.97 18.21 6.22
CA ILE A 98 16.95 18.96 7.01
C ILE A 98 18.28 18.24 6.86
#